data_AF-I4IY14-F1
#
_entry.id   AF-I4IY14-F1
#
_cell.length_a   1.000
_cell.length_b   1.000
_cell.length_c   1.000
_cell.angle_alpha   90.00
_cell.angle_beta   90.00
_cell.angle_gamma   90.00
#
_symmetry.space_group_name_H-M   'P 1'
#
loop_
_entity.id
_entity.type
_entity.pdbx_description
1 polymer ?
#
loop_
_entity_poly.entity_id
_entity_poly.type
_entity_poly.pdbx_seq_one_letter_code
_entity_poly.pdbx_strand_id
1 'polypeptide(L)'
;MESFVAMKVVCILFLFVVVAEAASVVKNSEGDASNGKKTPIQFKFPSYVPDHYGFASSLLRICKEHTPKPQEGNYGSENEYNPRINDLQVDFKNCTFLCKRKFYNVTLDLPPKTPCGPNKQTCEKKEECVPHIPGC
;
A
#
# COMPACT_ATOMS: atom_id res chain seq x y z
N MET A 1 -44.02 -19.38 2.07
CA MET A 1 -43.88 -18.79 3.42
C MET A 1 -42.99 -19.77 4.15
N GLU A 2 -41.75 -19.49 4.54
CA GLU A 2 -41.11 -18.32 5.16
C GLU A 2 -39.66 -18.21 4.63
N SER A 3 -39.23 -17.07 4.11
CA SER A 3 -38.64 -15.92 4.84
C SER A 3 -37.16 -16.14 5.18
N PHE A 4 -36.34 -15.31 4.52
CA PHE A 4 -35.05 -14.77 4.93
C PHE A 4 -34.68 -14.93 6.42
N VAL A 5 -33.40 -15.19 6.69
CA VAL A 5 -32.49 -14.45 7.62
C VAL A 5 -31.46 -15.40 8.27
N ALA A 6 -30.21 -14.92 8.32
CA ALA A 6 -29.12 -15.32 9.22
C ALA A 6 -28.24 -16.55 8.89
N MET A 7 -27.49 -16.50 7.79
CA MET A 7 -26.14 -17.08 7.76
C MET A 7 -25.11 -15.97 7.96
N LYS A 8 -25.01 -15.52 9.21
CA LYS A 8 -24.17 -14.38 9.64
C LYS A 8 -23.59 -14.67 11.03
N VAL A 9 -23.19 -15.91 11.32
CA VAL A 9 -22.64 -16.28 12.64
C VAL A 9 -21.62 -17.42 12.54
N VAL A 10 -20.50 -17.23 11.84
CA VAL A 10 -19.34 -18.14 11.93
C VAL A 10 -18.02 -17.36 11.80
N CYS A 11 -17.85 -16.27 12.55
CA CYS A 11 -16.55 -15.60 12.68
C CYS A 11 -16.13 -15.31 14.13
N ILE A 12 -16.83 -15.83 15.13
CA ILE A 12 -16.64 -15.40 16.53
C ILE A 12 -16.49 -16.59 17.48
N LEU A 13 -15.47 -17.44 17.31
CA LEU A 13 -15.08 -18.43 18.34
C LEU A 13 -13.60 -18.86 18.21
N PHE A 14 -12.66 -17.90 18.22
CA PHE A 14 -11.27 -18.21 18.56
C PHE A 14 -10.70 -17.15 19.51
N LEU A 15 -11.30 -17.08 20.71
CA LEU A 15 -10.67 -16.51 21.88
C LEU A 15 -9.98 -17.64 22.64
N PHE A 16 -8.68 -17.84 22.39
CA PHE A 16 -7.82 -18.55 23.33
C PHE A 16 -6.80 -17.56 23.90
N VAL A 17 -7.04 -17.26 25.17
CA VAL A 17 -6.14 -16.61 26.10
C VAL A 17 -4.88 -17.45 26.24
N VAL A 18 -3.71 -16.86 25.97
CA VAL A 18 -2.46 -17.25 26.60
C VAL A 18 -1.82 -15.99 27.18
N VAL A 19 -1.96 -15.82 28.49
CA VAL A 19 -1.14 -14.93 29.29
C VAL A 19 0.20 -15.63 29.51
N ALA A 20 1.26 -15.10 28.92
CA ALA A 20 2.63 -15.40 29.29
C ALA A 20 3.36 -14.07 29.44
N GLU A 21 3.59 -13.68 30.68
CA GLU A 21 4.39 -12.52 31.05
C GLU A 21 5.86 -12.87 30.82
N ALA A 22 6.46 -12.27 29.79
CA ALA A 22 7.90 -12.22 29.64
C ALA A 22 8.30 -10.76 29.48
N ALA A 23 8.66 -10.14 30.60
CA ALA A 23 9.34 -8.85 30.60
C ALA A 23 10.68 -9.02 29.88
N SER A 24 10.80 -8.51 28.66
CA SER A 24 12.10 -8.19 28.08
C SER A 24 12.02 -6.88 27.31
N VAL A 25 12.50 -5.84 27.98
CA VAL A 25 13.22 -4.68 27.47
C VAL A 25 12.75 -4.15 26.11
N VAL A 26 11.98 -3.06 26.16
CA VAL A 26 11.89 -2.08 25.08
C VAL A 26 13.30 -1.55 24.82
N LYS A 27 14.00 -2.11 23.84
CA LYS A 27 15.10 -1.44 23.19
C LYS A 27 14.51 -0.58 22.09
N ASN A 28 14.46 0.73 22.34
CA ASN A 28 14.47 1.72 21.28
C ASN A 28 15.76 1.46 20.48
N SER A 29 15.67 0.76 19.36
CA SER A 29 16.77 0.65 18.42
C SER A 29 16.74 1.86 17.50
N GLU A 30 17.16 2.98 18.07
CA GLU A 30 17.89 4.00 17.34
C GLU A 30 19.12 3.31 16.70
N GLY A 31 19.25 3.45 15.39
CA GLY A 31 20.42 3.13 14.57
C GLY A 31 21.30 1.96 15.01
N ASP A 32 21.08 0.79 14.43
CA ASP A 32 22.19 -0.13 14.17
C ASP A 32 22.10 -0.62 12.73
N ALA A 33 22.98 -0.07 11.88
CA ALA A 33 23.17 -0.46 10.51
C ALA A 33 23.81 -1.85 10.48
N SER A 34 23.02 -2.89 10.74
CA SER A 34 23.44 -4.26 10.65
C SER A 34 23.73 -4.62 9.19
N ASN A 35 25.03 -4.66 8.83
CA ASN A 35 25.64 -5.39 7.70
C ASN A 35 24.63 -5.90 6.65
N GLY A 36 24.29 -5.02 5.70
CA GLY A 36 23.03 -5.07 4.96
C GLY A 36 22.94 -6.13 3.86
N LYS A 37 22.63 -7.37 4.21
CA LYS A 37 21.80 -8.22 3.34
C LYS A 37 20.46 -7.49 3.20
N LYS A 38 20.22 -6.82 2.06
CA LYS A 38 18.93 -6.17 1.78
C LYS A 38 17.83 -7.22 1.88
N THR A 39 17.10 -7.24 2.97
CA THR A 39 15.85 -8.01 3.05
C THR A 39 14.98 -7.52 1.90
N PRO A 40 14.48 -8.40 1.02
CA PRO A 40 13.61 -7.97 -0.07
C PRO A 40 12.41 -7.23 0.54
N ILE A 41 12.11 -6.05 0.00
CA ILE A 41 10.98 -5.25 0.46
C ILE A 41 9.71 -6.07 0.24
N GLN A 42 9.01 -6.39 1.32
CA GLN A 42 7.74 -7.09 1.25
C GLN A 42 6.61 -6.06 1.17
N PHE A 43 5.97 -5.98 0.01
CA PHE A 43 4.78 -5.15 -0.18
C PHE A 43 3.53 -5.89 0.34
N LYS A 44 2.57 -5.10 0.82
CA LYS A 44 1.27 -5.54 1.34
C LYS A 44 0.15 -5.31 0.32
N PHE A 45 0.47 -5.34 -0.97
CA PHE A 45 -0.55 -5.30 -2.01
C PHE A 45 -1.45 -6.55 -1.95
N PRO A 46 -2.70 -6.45 -2.45
CA PRO A 46 -3.56 -7.61 -2.59
C PRO A 46 -2.93 -8.71 -3.45
N SER A 47 -3.30 -9.96 -3.21
CA SER A 47 -2.81 -11.13 -3.94
C SER A 47 -3.19 -11.12 -5.43
N TYR A 48 -4.28 -10.44 -5.79
CA TYR A 48 -4.72 -10.28 -7.18
C TYR A 48 -3.88 -9.27 -7.98
N VAL A 49 -2.99 -8.51 -7.33
CA VAL A 49 -2.00 -7.67 -8.01
C VAL A 49 -0.79 -8.55 -8.32
N PRO A 50 -0.49 -8.87 -9.60
CA PRO A 50 0.70 -9.62 -9.95
C PRO A 50 1.94 -8.73 -9.81
N ASP A 51 3.10 -9.36 -9.57
CA ASP A 51 4.41 -8.69 -9.52
C ASP A 51 4.41 -7.41 -8.67
N HIS A 52 4.33 -7.56 -7.35
CA HIS A 52 4.26 -6.45 -6.41
C HIS A 52 5.42 -5.45 -6.55
N TYR A 53 6.62 -5.94 -6.85
CA TYR A 53 7.79 -5.09 -7.03
C TYR A 53 7.69 -4.29 -8.34
N GLY A 54 7.33 -4.93 -9.45
CA GLY A 54 7.10 -4.25 -10.72
C GLY A 54 5.97 -3.24 -10.63
N PHE A 55 4.89 -3.57 -9.93
CA PHE A 55 3.78 -2.66 -9.69
C PHE A 55 4.22 -1.42 -8.89
N ALA A 56 4.86 -1.60 -7.73
CA ALA A 56 5.43 -0.50 -6.95
C ALA A 56 6.39 0.37 -7.78
N SER A 57 7.28 -0.26 -8.55
CA SER A 57 8.23 0.43 -9.42
C SER A 57 7.54 1.30 -10.47
N SER A 58 6.43 0.79 -11.04
CA SER A 58 5.61 1.55 -11.99
C SER A 58 4.93 2.75 -11.33
N LEU A 59 4.35 2.60 -10.14
CA LEU A 59 3.74 3.71 -9.41
C LEU A 59 4.77 4.79 -9.06
N LEU A 60 5.96 4.39 -8.62
CA LEU A 60 7.04 5.32 -8.32
C LEU A 60 7.48 6.10 -9.58
N ARG A 61 7.55 5.44 -10.74
CA ARG A 61 7.85 6.08 -12.02
C ARG A 61 6.78 7.12 -12.37
N ILE A 62 5.50 6.79 -12.25
CA ILE A 62 4.39 7.73 -12.48
C ILE A 62 4.51 8.93 -11.54
N CYS A 63 4.81 8.73 -10.25
CA CYS A 63 5.02 9.85 -9.32
C CYS A 63 6.15 10.76 -9.78
N LYS A 64 7.28 10.21 -10.26
CA LYS A 64 8.42 10.98 -10.76
C LYS A 64 8.06 11.80 -11.99
N GLU A 65 7.38 11.19 -12.95
CA GLU A 65 6.92 11.85 -14.18
C GLU A 65 5.95 13.01 -13.88
N HIS A 66 5.10 12.88 -12.85
CA HIS A 66 4.15 13.91 -12.43
C HIS A 66 4.71 14.89 -11.38
N THR A 67 5.98 14.76 -10.99
CA THR A 67 6.62 15.70 -10.07
C THR A 67 7.15 16.89 -10.88
N PRO A 68 6.72 18.13 -10.57
CA PRO A 68 7.27 19.32 -11.20
C PRO A 68 8.78 19.29 -11.11
N LYS A 69 9.45 19.47 -12.25
CA LYS A 69 10.89 19.65 -12.25
C LYS A 69 11.22 20.93 -11.47
N PRO A 70 12.30 20.96 -10.67
CA PRO A 70 12.77 22.22 -10.11
C PRO A 70 12.94 23.24 -11.25
N GLN A 71 12.39 24.44 -11.06
CA GLN A 71 12.70 25.56 -11.94
C GLN A 71 14.20 25.86 -11.81
N GLU A 72 14.88 26.10 -12.93
CA GLU A 72 16.31 26.44 -12.95
C GLU A 72 16.58 27.60 -11.98
N GLY A 73 17.36 27.35 -10.92
CA GLY A 73 17.77 28.37 -9.95
C GLY A 73 17.59 28.01 -8.47
N ASN A 74 16.74 27.05 -8.12
CA ASN A 74 16.63 26.53 -6.74
C ASN A 74 17.16 25.09 -6.69
N TYR A 75 18.47 24.95 -6.46
CA TYR A 75 19.12 23.67 -6.23
C TYR A 75 18.76 23.12 -4.84
N GLY A 76 17.49 22.75 -4.64
CA GLY A 76 17.16 21.71 -3.67
C GLY A 76 17.84 20.42 -4.13
N SER A 77 18.48 19.69 -3.22
CA SER A 77 19.20 18.45 -3.58
C SER A 77 18.28 17.49 -4.36
N GLU A 78 18.81 16.64 -5.24
CA GLU A 78 18.01 15.62 -5.97
C GLU A 78 17.09 14.78 -5.05
N ASN A 79 17.48 14.62 -3.79
CA ASN A 79 16.72 13.97 -2.72
C ASN A 79 15.45 14.73 -2.26
N GLU A 80 15.37 16.03 -2.53
CA GLU A 80 14.25 16.93 -2.22
C GLU A 80 13.03 16.65 -3.11
N TYR A 81 13.28 16.14 -4.32
CA TYR A 81 12.28 15.88 -5.34
C TYR A 81 12.00 14.40 -5.56
N ASN A 82 12.67 13.49 -4.85
CA ASN A 82 12.43 12.06 -4.98
C ASN A 82 11.08 11.69 -4.34
N PRO A 83 10.03 11.44 -5.15
CA PRO A 83 8.74 11.09 -4.59
C PRO A 83 8.82 9.69 -3.98
N ARG A 84 7.94 9.43 -3.03
CA ARG A 84 7.81 8.13 -2.37
C ARG A 84 6.37 7.64 -2.54
N ILE A 85 6.22 6.33 -2.63
CA ILE A 85 4.93 5.65 -2.57
C ILE A 85 4.83 4.84 -1.30
N ASN A 86 3.61 4.58 -0.85
CA ASN A 86 3.32 3.67 0.24
C ASN A 86 2.26 2.68 -0.25
N ASP A 87 2.55 1.39 -0.13
CA ASP A 87 1.68 0.28 -0.55
C ASP A 87 0.36 0.21 0.23
N LEU A 88 0.35 0.73 1.46
CA LEU A 88 -0.86 0.90 2.27
C LEU A 88 -1.67 2.15 1.88
N GLN A 89 -1.18 2.97 0.95
CA GLN A 89 -1.85 4.17 0.46
C GLN A 89 -2.19 4.08 -1.04
N VAL A 90 -2.49 2.86 -1.48
CA VAL A 90 -3.12 2.58 -2.77
C VAL A 90 -4.59 2.24 -2.53
N ASP A 91 -5.47 3.04 -3.09
CA ASP A 91 -6.91 2.85 -3.02
C ASP A 91 -7.39 2.11 -4.27
N PHE A 92 -7.50 0.79 -4.16
CA PHE A 92 -8.01 -0.06 -5.23
C PHE A 92 -9.50 0.18 -5.53
N LYS A 93 -10.29 0.70 -4.57
CA LYS A 93 -11.72 0.97 -4.80
C LYS A 93 -11.91 2.20 -5.66
N ASN A 94 -11.17 3.28 -5.37
CA ASN A 94 -11.23 4.53 -6.14
C ASN A 94 -10.22 4.59 -7.28
N CYS A 95 -9.35 3.58 -7.38
CA CYS A 95 -8.28 3.49 -8.35
C CYS A 95 -7.33 4.68 -8.31
N THR A 96 -6.85 5.01 -7.11
CA THR A 96 -5.89 6.09 -6.89
C THR A 96 -4.76 5.65 -5.98
N PHE A 97 -3.68 6.42 -5.95
CA PHE A 97 -2.57 6.20 -5.01
C PHE A 97 -1.92 7.51 -4.60
N LEU A 98 -1.35 7.53 -3.40
CA LEU A 98 -0.66 8.71 -2.88
C LEU A 98 0.82 8.74 -3.27
N CYS A 99 1.20 9.79 -4.00
CA CYS A 99 2.59 10.21 -4.17
C CYS A 99 2.96 11.19 -3.05
N LYS A 100 3.84 10.76 -2.14
CA LYS A 100 4.42 11.64 -1.11
C LYS A 100 5.63 12.38 -1.66
N ARG A 101 5.67 13.70 -1.48
CA ARG A 101 6.83 14.56 -1.78
C ARG A 101 7.25 15.29 -0.51
N LYS A 102 8.37 16.00 -0.54
CA LYS A 102 8.89 16.71 0.64
C LYS A 102 7.90 17.76 1.19
N PHE A 103 7.25 18.51 0.30
CA PHE A 103 6.45 19.68 0.68
C PHE A 103 4.94 19.49 0.56
N TYR A 104 4.50 18.52 -0.21
CA TYR A 104 3.08 18.26 -0.45
C TYR A 104 2.87 16.82 -0.91
N ASN A 105 1.64 16.36 -0.81
CA ASN A 105 1.24 15.07 -1.35
C ASN A 105 0.37 15.29 -2.60
N VAL A 106 0.41 14.34 -3.52
CA VAL A 106 -0.47 14.33 -4.69
C VAL A 106 -1.11 12.96 -4.78
N THR A 107 -2.43 12.92 -4.93
CA THR A 107 -3.15 11.71 -5.27
C THR A 107 -3.25 11.63 -6.79
N LEU A 108 -2.81 10.51 -7.37
CA LEU A 108 -2.88 10.26 -8.81
C LEU A 108 -3.77 9.05 -9.08
N ASP A 109 -4.36 8.99 -10.28
CA ASP A 109 -5.09 7.82 -10.74
C ASP A 109 -4.15 6.65 -11.03
N LEU A 110 -4.59 5.44 -10.68
CA LEU A 110 -3.96 4.20 -11.11
C LEU A 110 -4.17 4.01 -12.63
N PRO A 111 -3.21 3.37 -13.33
CA PRO A 111 -3.40 3.02 -14.73
C PRO A 111 -4.71 2.21 -14.93
N PRO A 112 -5.48 2.45 -16.01
CA PRO A 112 -6.80 1.80 -16.20
C PRO A 112 -6.76 0.26 -16.15
N LYS A 113 -5.67 -0.34 -16.62
CA LYS A 113 -5.49 -1.80 -16.63
C LYS A 113 -5.02 -2.39 -15.29
N THR A 114 -4.86 -1.57 -14.25
CA THR A 114 -4.44 -2.04 -12.92
C THR A 114 -5.51 -2.97 -12.34
N PRO A 115 -5.16 -4.20 -11.93
CA PRO A 115 -6.07 -5.08 -11.22
C PRO A 115 -6.56 -4.43 -9.92
N CYS A 116 -7.87 -4.40 -9.72
CA CYS A 116 -8.52 -3.76 -8.56
C CYS A 116 -9.48 -4.70 -7.80
N GLY A 117 -9.46 -5.99 -8.15
CA GLY A 117 -10.24 -7.02 -7.46
C GLY A 117 -9.91 -8.44 -7.92
N PRO A 118 -10.41 -9.46 -7.19
CA PRO A 118 -10.05 -10.87 -7.38
C PRO A 118 -10.61 -11.49 -8.67
N ASN A 119 -11.67 -10.93 -9.26
CA ASN A 119 -12.37 -11.48 -10.43
C ASN A 119 -11.89 -10.84 -11.74
N LYS A 120 -10.60 -10.53 -11.84
CA LYS A 120 -9.99 -9.83 -12.99
C LYS A 120 -10.58 -8.44 -13.24
N GLN A 121 -11.13 -7.80 -12.21
CA GLN A 121 -11.60 -6.41 -12.30
C GLN A 121 -10.41 -5.47 -12.47
N THR A 122 -10.60 -4.41 -13.24
CA THR A 122 -9.58 -3.39 -13.49
C THR A 122 -10.11 -1.99 -13.23
N CYS A 123 -9.19 -1.04 -13.05
CA CYS A 123 -9.51 0.36 -12.84
C CYS A 123 -10.22 1.07 -14.00
N GLU A 124 -10.38 0.40 -15.15
CA GLU A 124 -11.23 0.85 -16.26
C GLU A 124 -12.72 0.88 -15.86
N LYS A 125 -13.13 0.04 -14.91
CA LYS A 125 -14.48 0.00 -14.35
C LYS A 125 -14.44 0.09 -12.82
N LYS A 126 -14.24 1.31 -12.30
CA LYS A 126 -14.03 1.59 -10.87
C LYS A 126 -15.17 1.06 -9.98
N GLU A 127 -16.37 0.95 -10.53
CA GLU A 127 -17.57 0.47 -9.84
C GLU A 127 -17.44 -1.00 -9.41
N GLU A 128 -16.76 -1.80 -10.22
CA GLU A 128 -16.54 -3.24 -10.01
C GLU A 128 -15.37 -3.53 -9.04
N CYS A 129 -14.55 -2.53 -8.74
CA CYS A 129 -13.40 -2.65 -7.86
C CYS A 129 -13.80 -2.82 -6.38
N VAL A 130 -12.92 -3.44 -5.58
CA VAL A 130 -13.15 -3.72 -4.17
C VAL A 130 -12.12 -3.02 -3.28
N PRO A 131 -12.49 -2.61 -2.05
CA PRO A 131 -11.51 -2.08 -1.11
C PRO A 131 -10.50 -3.17 -0.73
N HIS A 132 -9.23 -2.77 -0.57
CA HIS A 132 -8.19 -3.64 -0.02
C HIS A 132 -8.14 -3.50 1.50
N ILE A 133 -8.19 -4.63 2.21
CA ILE A 133 -8.02 -4.69 3.67
C ILE A 133 -6.77 -5.54 3.94
N PRO A 134 -5.62 -4.93 4.27
CA PRO A 134 -4.41 -5.67 4.57
C PRO A 134 -4.61 -6.63 5.75
N GLY A 135 -4.34 -7.93 5.55
CA GLY A 135 -4.35 -8.94 6.63
C GLY A 135 -5.70 -9.65 6.86
N CYS A 136 -6.68 -9.48 5.99
CA CYS A 136 -7.93 -10.25 5.96
C CYS A 136 -8.00 -11.20 4.76
#